data_AF-A0A8T7LXI0-F1
#
_entry.id   AF-A0A8T7LXI0-F1
#
_cell.length_a   1.000
_cell.length_b   1.000
_cell.length_c   1.000
_cell.angle_alpha   90.00
_cell.angle_beta   90.00
_cell.angle_gamma   90.00
#
_symmetry.space_group_name_H-M   'P 1'
#
loop_
_entity.id
_entity.type
_entity.pdbx_description
1 polymer ?
#
loop_
_entity_poly.entity_id
_entity_poly.type
_entity_poly.pdbx_seq_one_letter_code
_entity_poly.pdbx_strand_id
1 'polypeptide(L)'
;MKILTVDIGTGTQDIFLYDSNLDLENGFKLVLPSPTMMIHRRLKQSLHARTPILLTGHQMGGGPSAWAIEEYARAGIPVYMTPSAATTLNDELDKVEALGIKIISEDEANGLPSTVHRLELKDFDFPLIARTFADYGVSLDDVSAIAVAVFDHGNAPPGVSDRQFRFDYLDDRIRKKNSLSAFAYRSSNIPEIMTRLQSVADSAGDLPCPLVVMDTAPAAVLGATFDPVVAKRERKIIVNVGNFHTLAFRLGEKGIEGVFEHHTGEIDLPKLEGLIRKLADGSLEHQDVFDDMGHGALMYTGEVFEFGRDDFDVVVTGPRRSMFQTADNRLLTANNRPSSAVSGRLHPYFATPFGDMMIAGCFGLLAAAAEILPDLAEAVIGSLRSGRGRGVAPWDNE
;
A
#
# COMPACT_ATOMS: atom_id res chain seq x y z
N MET A 1 -14.42 -19.88 7.32
CA MET A 1 -14.71 -18.43 7.16
C MET A 1 -13.64 -17.87 6.25
N LYS A 2 -14.03 -17.15 5.18
CA LYS A 2 -13.07 -16.63 4.19
C LYS A 2 -12.98 -15.12 4.19
N ILE A 3 -11.79 -14.56 4.02
CA ILE A 3 -11.57 -13.12 3.88
C ILE A 3 -10.63 -12.89 2.70
N LEU A 4 -11.04 -12.04 1.76
CA LEU A 4 -10.18 -11.62 0.66
C LEU A 4 -9.47 -10.32 1.06
N THR A 5 -8.15 -10.31 1.03
CA THR A 5 -7.35 -9.10 1.23
C THR A 5 -6.64 -8.72 -0.06
N VAL A 6 -6.67 -7.44 -0.43
CA VAL A 6 -6.06 -6.92 -1.67
C VAL A 6 -5.23 -5.67 -1.34
N ASP A 7 -3.91 -5.77 -1.38
CA ASP A 7 -3.00 -4.65 -1.18
C ASP A 7 -2.51 -4.10 -2.52
N ILE A 8 -2.90 -2.87 -2.86
CA ILE A 8 -2.67 -2.27 -4.17
C ILE A 8 -1.56 -1.23 -4.08
N GLY A 9 -0.36 -1.64 -4.47
CA GLY A 9 0.78 -0.76 -4.66
C GLY A 9 0.84 -0.15 -6.05
N THR A 10 1.86 0.69 -6.28
CA THR A 10 2.09 1.32 -7.59
C THR A 10 2.50 0.30 -8.67
N GLY A 11 3.21 -0.77 -8.31
CA GLY A 11 3.74 -1.75 -9.27
C GLY A 11 2.95 -3.05 -9.34
N THR A 12 2.57 -3.57 -8.18
CA THR A 12 1.82 -4.82 -8.01
C THR A 12 0.53 -4.56 -7.25
N GLN A 13 -0.43 -5.46 -7.43
CA GLN A 13 -1.51 -5.70 -6.50
C GLN A 13 -1.31 -7.12 -5.95
N ASP A 14 -1.28 -7.21 -4.64
CA ASP A 14 -1.02 -8.43 -3.90
C ASP A 14 -2.36 -8.88 -3.30
N ILE A 15 -2.79 -10.08 -3.65
CA ILE A 15 -4.10 -10.63 -3.28
C ILE A 15 -3.89 -11.89 -2.45
N PHE A 16 -4.61 -12.01 -1.34
CA PHE A 16 -4.60 -13.18 -0.49
C PHE A 16 -6.02 -13.55 -0.07
N LEU A 17 -6.37 -14.83 -0.23
CA LEU A 17 -7.61 -15.41 0.27
C LEU A 17 -7.29 -16.20 1.54
N TYR A 18 -7.66 -15.61 2.67
CA TYR A 18 -7.62 -16.27 3.96
C TYR A 18 -8.79 -17.25 4.11
N ASP A 19 -8.53 -18.44 4.64
CA ASP A 19 -9.55 -19.37 5.13
C ASP A 19 -9.20 -19.79 6.57
N SER A 20 -10.11 -19.55 7.51
CA SER A 20 -9.95 -19.92 8.93
C SER A 20 -9.80 -21.42 9.20
N ASN A 21 -10.08 -22.26 8.21
CA ASN A 21 -9.93 -23.71 8.32
C ASN A 21 -8.52 -24.19 7.93
N LEU A 22 -7.73 -23.33 7.28
CA LEU A 22 -6.39 -23.62 6.81
C LEU A 22 -5.33 -22.85 7.61
N ASP A 23 -4.10 -23.36 7.59
CA ASP A 23 -2.94 -22.59 8.01
C ASP A 23 -2.71 -21.43 7.03
N LEU A 24 -2.20 -20.30 7.52
CA LEU A 24 -2.04 -19.08 6.72
C LEU A 24 -1.14 -19.31 5.50
N GLU A 25 -0.12 -20.16 5.64
CA GLU A 25 0.80 -20.56 4.59
C GLU A 25 0.10 -21.30 3.43
N ASN A 26 -1.08 -21.88 3.68
CA ASN A 26 -1.89 -22.59 2.68
C ASN A 26 -2.95 -21.69 2.03
N GLY A 27 -3.08 -20.42 2.43
CA GLY A 27 -4.01 -19.49 1.80
C GLY A 27 -3.61 -19.17 0.34
N PHE A 28 -4.59 -19.05 -0.54
CA PHE A 28 -4.35 -18.79 -1.95
C PHE A 28 -3.93 -17.33 -2.17
N LYS A 29 -2.93 -17.12 -3.02
CA LYS A 29 -2.36 -15.78 -3.28
C LYS A 29 -2.06 -15.53 -4.74
N LEU A 30 -2.19 -14.28 -5.15
CA LEU A 30 -1.82 -13.78 -6.47
C LEU A 30 -1.01 -12.49 -6.29
N VAL A 31 0.10 -12.36 -7.02
CA VAL A 31 0.85 -11.11 -7.15
C VAL A 31 0.78 -10.70 -8.61
N LEU A 32 -0.04 -9.69 -8.89
CA LEU A 32 -0.40 -9.28 -10.25
C LEU A 32 0.06 -7.85 -10.51
N PRO A 33 0.15 -7.39 -11.78
CA PRO A 33 0.37 -5.98 -12.06
C PRO A 33 -0.70 -5.11 -11.39
N SER A 34 -0.30 -4.00 -10.80
CA SER A 34 -1.25 -3.03 -10.25
C SER A 34 -2.20 -2.50 -11.34
N PRO A 35 -3.40 -2.01 -10.98
CA PRO A 35 -4.32 -1.38 -11.91
C PRO A 35 -3.66 -0.25 -12.72
N THR A 36 -2.84 0.58 -12.07
CA THR A 36 -2.10 1.66 -12.74
C THR A 36 -1.12 1.13 -13.80
N MET A 37 -0.45 0.01 -13.53
CA MET A 37 0.40 -0.67 -14.51
C MET A 37 -0.39 -1.33 -15.63
N MET A 38 -1.60 -1.83 -15.36
CA MET A 38 -2.48 -2.39 -16.40
C MET A 38 -2.91 -1.31 -17.40
N ILE A 39 -3.36 -0.14 -16.91
CA ILE A 39 -3.70 1.01 -17.75
C ILE A 39 -2.49 1.51 -18.52
N HIS A 40 -1.34 1.67 -17.84
CA HIS A 40 -0.09 2.06 -18.47
C HIS A 40 0.25 1.16 -19.68
N ARG A 41 0.22 -0.16 -19.50
CA ARG A 41 0.55 -1.12 -20.56
C ARG A 41 -0.43 -1.05 -21.73
N ARG A 42 -1.74 -0.97 -21.45
CA ARG A 42 -2.78 -0.86 -22.50
C ARG A 42 -2.63 0.41 -23.33
N LEU A 43 -2.35 1.54 -22.68
CA LEU A 43 -2.10 2.82 -23.35
C LEU A 43 -0.81 2.76 -24.17
N LYS A 44 0.30 2.25 -23.60
CA LYS A 44 1.56 2.12 -24.33
C LYS A 44 1.45 1.27 -25.59
N GLN A 45 0.72 0.16 -25.53
CA GLN A 45 0.47 -0.71 -26.69
C GLN A 45 -0.34 0.01 -27.78
N SER A 46 -1.28 0.88 -27.38
CA SER A 46 -2.20 1.56 -28.29
C SER A 46 -1.67 2.90 -28.82
N LEU A 47 -0.58 3.44 -28.23
CA LEU A 47 -0.08 4.79 -28.53
C LEU A 47 0.27 4.98 -30.02
N HIS A 48 0.86 3.96 -30.65
CA HIS A 48 1.23 3.99 -32.06
C HIS A 48 0.03 4.06 -33.01
N ALA A 49 -1.12 3.53 -32.60
CA ALA A 49 -2.34 3.60 -33.40
C ALA A 49 -2.94 5.02 -33.44
N ARG A 50 -2.49 5.91 -32.54
CA ARG A 50 -2.96 7.30 -32.40
C ARG A 50 -4.48 7.42 -32.29
N THR A 51 -5.13 6.37 -31.79
CA THR A 51 -6.57 6.33 -31.59
C THR A 51 -6.94 7.22 -30.40
N PRO A 52 -7.94 8.12 -30.54
CA PRO A 52 -8.48 8.87 -29.41
C PRO A 52 -8.88 7.94 -28.26
N ILE A 53 -8.70 8.40 -27.03
CA ILE A 53 -9.05 7.61 -25.83
C ILE A 53 -10.10 8.34 -24.99
N LEU A 54 -10.99 7.57 -24.39
CA LEU A 54 -11.91 8.00 -23.34
C LEU A 54 -11.62 7.22 -22.06
N LEU A 55 -11.39 7.93 -20.97
CA LEU A 55 -11.16 7.37 -19.64
C LEU A 55 -12.36 7.71 -18.74
N THR A 56 -13.04 6.68 -18.25
CA THR A 56 -14.21 6.79 -17.36
C THR A 56 -13.94 6.04 -16.06
N GLY A 57 -14.91 5.96 -15.14
CA GLY A 57 -14.78 5.24 -13.88
C GLY A 57 -14.38 6.17 -12.74
N HIS A 58 -13.49 5.71 -11.87
CA HIS A 58 -13.17 6.34 -10.59
C HIS A 58 -11.71 6.80 -10.53
N GLN A 59 -11.40 7.58 -9.50
CA GLN A 59 -10.01 7.89 -9.14
C GLN A 59 -9.26 6.59 -8.87
N MET A 60 -8.02 6.54 -9.34
CA MET A 60 -7.10 5.45 -9.03
C MET A 60 -5.70 6.00 -8.71
N GLY A 61 -4.77 5.10 -8.42
CA GLY A 61 -3.36 5.49 -8.27
C GLY A 61 -2.80 6.14 -9.52
N GLY A 62 -2.20 7.32 -9.35
CA GLY A 62 -1.39 7.98 -10.37
C GLY A 62 -0.09 7.23 -10.66
N GLY A 63 0.94 7.95 -11.11
CA GLY A 63 2.22 7.36 -11.52
C GLY A 63 2.09 6.71 -12.91
N PRO A 64 2.30 5.39 -13.07
CA PRO A 64 2.35 4.75 -14.40
C PRO A 64 1.17 5.06 -15.33
N SER A 65 -0.07 4.99 -14.84
CA SER A 65 -1.27 5.34 -15.59
C SER A 65 -1.24 6.81 -16.02
N ALA A 66 -1.02 7.72 -15.07
CA ALA A 66 -0.97 9.16 -15.30
C ALA A 66 0.08 9.54 -16.34
N TRP A 67 1.31 9.01 -16.23
CA TRP A 67 2.37 9.26 -17.20
C TRP A 67 2.01 8.81 -18.62
N ALA A 68 1.32 7.67 -18.75
CA ALA A 68 0.88 7.18 -20.05
C ALA A 68 -0.25 8.06 -20.64
N ILE A 69 -1.15 8.55 -19.80
CA ILE A 69 -2.24 9.46 -20.21
C ILE A 69 -1.66 10.82 -20.66
N GLU A 70 -0.75 11.40 -19.87
CA GLU A 70 -0.05 12.63 -20.23
C GLU A 70 0.74 12.51 -21.52
N GLU A 71 1.33 11.34 -21.79
CA GLU A 71 2.05 11.09 -23.03
C GLU A 71 1.12 11.08 -24.25
N TYR A 72 -0.10 10.54 -24.12
CA TYR A 72 -1.13 10.65 -25.16
C TYR A 72 -1.47 12.11 -25.45
N ALA A 73 -1.71 12.91 -24.40
CA ALA A 73 -2.04 14.32 -24.54
C ALA A 73 -0.87 15.09 -25.19
N ARG A 74 0.37 14.86 -24.73
CA ARG A 74 1.58 15.46 -25.30
C ARG A 74 1.83 15.07 -26.76
N ALA A 75 1.41 13.86 -27.16
CA ALA A 75 1.47 13.40 -28.54
C ALA A 75 0.38 13.99 -29.45
N GLY A 76 -0.47 14.87 -28.92
CA GLY A 76 -1.58 15.52 -29.63
C GLY A 76 -2.70 14.54 -29.99
N ILE A 77 -2.81 13.41 -29.29
CA ILE A 77 -3.90 12.45 -29.47
C ILE A 77 -5.06 12.92 -28.58
N PRO A 78 -6.31 13.00 -29.07
CA PRO A 78 -7.42 13.43 -28.23
C PRO A 78 -7.62 12.49 -27.04
N VAL A 79 -7.64 13.07 -25.84
CA VAL A 79 -7.92 12.39 -24.58
C VAL A 79 -9.17 13.01 -23.98
N TYR A 80 -10.16 12.17 -23.71
CA TYR A 80 -11.39 12.53 -23.02
C TYR A 80 -11.41 11.87 -21.64
N MET A 81 -11.83 12.59 -20.61
CA MET A 81 -11.99 12.04 -19.27
C MET A 81 -13.30 12.49 -18.65
N THR A 82 -13.96 11.62 -17.88
CA THR A 82 -15.04 12.08 -16.99
C THR A 82 -14.44 12.70 -15.72
N PRO A 83 -15.17 13.59 -15.01
CA PRO A 83 -14.64 14.30 -13.85
C PRO A 83 -14.03 13.36 -12.79
N SER A 84 -14.69 12.24 -12.49
CA SER A 84 -14.19 11.28 -11.50
C SER A 84 -12.93 10.53 -11.95
N ALA A 85 -12.80 10.22 -13.24
CA ALA A 85 -11.57 9.63 -13.77
C ALA A 85 -10.40 10.64 -13.77
N ALA A 86 -10.69 11.92 -14.05
CA ALA A 86 -9.70 12.99 -14.16
C ALA A 86 -8.96 13.26 -12.84
N THR A 87 -9.58 13.03 -11.68
CA THR A 87 -8.91 13.15 -10.37
C THR A 87 -7.78 12.15 -10.14
N THR A 88 -7.62 11.15 -11.02
CA THR A 88 -6.42 10.30 -11.08
C THR A 88 -5.16 11.10 -11.41
N LEU A 89 -5.30 12.19 -12.18
CA LEU A 89 -4.19 13.06 -12.58
C LEU A 89 -4.02 14.23 -11.62
N ASN A 90 -5.13 14.87 -11.24
CA ASN A 90 -5.13 15.98 -10.30
C ASN A 90 -6.54 16.23 -9.74
N ASP A 91 -6.65 16.50 -8.44
CA ASP A 91 -7.93 16.86 -7.82
C ASP A 91 -8.48 18.19 -8.35
N GLU A 92 -7.62 19.09 -8.85
CA GLU A 92 -8.02 20.33 -9.53
C GLU A 92 -8.18 20.10 -11.05
N LEU A 93 -9.43 19.97 -11.49
CA LEU A 93 -9.77 19.65 -12.88
C LEU A 93 -9.23 20.64 -13.92
N ASP A 94 -9.13 21.93 -13.58
CA ASP A 94 -8.54 22.95 -14.46
C ASP A 94 -7.06 22.63 -14.78
N LYS A 95 -6.32 22.02 -13.84
CA LYS A 95 -4.94 21.57 -14.09
C LYS A 95 -4.91 20.39 -15.05
N VAL A 96 -5.91 19.52 -15.01
CA VAL A 96 -6.05 18.41 -15.97
C VAL A 96 -6.36 18.95 -17.37
N GLU A 97 -7.28 19.92 -17.48
CA GLU A 97 -7.57 20.56 -18.77
C GLU A 97 -6.36 21.28 -19.37
N ALA A 98 -5.53 21.91 -18.52
CA ALA A 98 -4.29 22.55 -18.94
C ALA A 98 -3.27 21.59 -19.59
N LEU A 99 -3.41 20.27 -19.36
CA LEU A 99 -2.61 19.23 -20.05
C LEU A 99 -3.11 18.95 -21.48
N GLY A 100 -4.19 19.59 -21.93
CA GLY A 100 -4.83 19.34 -23.23
C GLY A 100 -5.83 18.18 -23.21
N ILE A 101 -6.26 17.77 -22.03
CA ILE A 101 -7.26 16.71 -21.82
C ILE A 101 -8.64 17.35 -21.76
N LYS A 102 -9.62 16.80 -22.50
CA LYS A 102 -10.99 17.30 -22.48
C LYS A 102 -11.79 16.60 -21.41
N ILE A 103 -12.24 17.35 -20.40
CA ILE A 103 -13.19 16.83 -19.41
C ILE A 103 -14.59 16.89 -20.02
N ILE A 104 -15.31 15.77 -19.94
CA ILE A 104 -16.66 15.64 -20.50
C ILE A 104 -17.60 14.97 -19.51
N SER A 105 -18.89 15.26 -19.61
CA SER A 105 -19.94 14.57 -18.85
C SER A 105 -20.08 13.10 -19.27
N GLU A 106 -20.73 12.29 -18.42
CA GLU A 106 -21.07 10.89 -18.76
C GLU A 106 -21.97 10.81 -20.01
N ASP A 107 -22.89 11.77 -20.19
CA ASP A 107 -23.76 11.82 -21.37
C ASP A 107 -22.98 12.10 -22.66
N GLU A 108 -22.04 13.04 -22.62
CA GLU A 108 -21.13 13.29 -23.74
C GLU A 108 -20.23 12.08 -24.02
N ALA A 109 -19.74 11.41 -22.97
CA ALA A 109 -18.94 10.19 -23.09
C ALA A 109 -19.73 9.08 -23.80
N ASN A 110 -21.01 8.93 -23.51
CA ASN A 110 -21.90 7.98 -24.20
C ASN A 110 -22.13 8.34 -25.67
N GLY A 111 -22.12 9.64 -26.01
CA GLY A 111 -22.26 10.12 -27.39
C GLY A 111 -21.00 9.99 -28.26
N LEU A 112 -19.83 9.69 -27.69
CA LEU A 112 -18.59 9.57 -28.46
C LEU A 112 -18.61 8.37 -29.45
N PRO A 113 -18.02 8.52 -30.65
CA PRO A 113 -17.95 7.44 -31.64
C PRO A 113 -17.30 6.16 -31.10
N SER A 114 -17.70 5.00 -31.63
CA SER A 114 -17.12 3.69 -31.27
C SER A 114 -15.65 3.55 -31.66
N THR A 115 -15.12 4.44 -32.50
CA THR A 115 -13.70 4.51 -32.84
C THR A 115 -12.84 5.09 -31.72
N VAL A 116 -13.44 5.74 -30.71
CA VAL A 116 -12.73 6.17 -29.50
C VAL A 116 -12.51 4.95 -28.62
N HIS A 117 -11.27 4.69 -28.24
CA HIS A 117 -10.92 3.57 -27.37
C HIS A 117 -11.29 3.90 -25.92
N ARG A 118 -12.16 3.09 -25.33
CA ARG A 118 -12.72 3.31 -23.99
C ARG A 118 -11.99 2.47 -22.96
N LEU A 119 -11.54 3.11 -21.88
CA LEU A 119 -10.88 2.47 -20.75
C LEU A 119 -11.53 2.94 -19.46
N GLU A 120 -11.85 2.01 -18.58
CA GLU A 120 -12.36 2.31 -17.24
C GLU A 120 -11.19 2.33 -16.25
N LEU A 121 -11.12 3.38 -15.42
CA LEU A 121 -10.18 3.53 -14.33
C LEU A 121 -10.84 3.10 -13.02
N LYS A 122 -10.15 2.25 -12.26
CA LYS A 122 -10.49 1.84 -10.90
C LYS A 122 -9.31 1.11 -10.29
N ASP A 123 -9.08 1.29 -9.00
CA ASP A 123 -8.08 0.48 -8.28
C ASP A 123 -8.63 -0.93 -7.99
N PHE A 124 -9.89 -1.06 -7.58
CA PHE A 124 -10.46 -2.34 -7.17
C PHE A 124 -11.48 -2.84 -8.20
N ASP A 125 -11.24 -4.04 -8.75
CA ASP A 125 -12.14 -4.71 -9.70
C ASP A 125 -12.48 -6.11 -9.16
N PHE A 126 -13.45 -6.16 -8.25
CA PHE A 126 -13.90 -7.42 -7.65
C PHE A 126 -14.40 -8.43 -8.70
N PRO A 127 -15.20 -8.06 -9.72
CA PRO A 127 -15.61 -9.00 -10.76
C PRO A 127 -14.45 -9.63 -11.54
N LEU A 128 -13.36 -8.90 -11.78
CA LEU A 128 -12.15 -9.45 -12.39
C LEU A 128 -11.44 -10.44 -11.46
N ILE A 129 -11.29 -10.08 -10.19
CA ILE A 129 -10.66 -10.95 -9.18
C ILE A 129 -11.49 -12.24 -9.00
N ALA A 130 -12.80 -12.11 -8.82
CA ALA A 130 -13.72 -13.25 -8.66
C ALA A 130 -13.68 -14.21 -9.85
N ARG A 131 -13.68 -13.68 -11.10
CA ARG A 131 -13.50 -14.52 -12.30
C ARG A 131 -12.15 -15.23 -12.31
N THR A 132 -11.07 -14.53 -11.94
CA THR A 132 -9.73 -15.11 -11.90
C THR A 132 -9.68 -16.29 -10.91
N PHE A 133 -10.25 -16.16 -9.72
CA PHE A 133 -10.32 -17.27 -8.75
C PHE A 133 -11.25 -18.39 -9.24
N ALA A 134 -12.38 -18.06 -9.85
CA ALA A 134 -13.34 -19.03 -10.39
C ALA A 134 -12.73 -19.89 -11.50
N ASP A 135 -11.86 -19.34 -12.34
CA ASP A 135 -11.13 -20.08 -13.38
C ASP A 135 -10.19 -21.15 -12.80
N TYR A 136 -9.80 -21.02 -11.53
CA TYR A 136 -9.05 -22.03 -10.76
C TYR A 136 -9.94 -22.88 -9.84
N GLY A 137 -11.27 -22.76 -9.95
CA GLY A 137 -12.22 -23.53 -9.14
C GLY A 137 -12.45 -22.99 -7.73
N VAL A 138 -12.05 -21.76 -7.44
CA VAL A 138 -12.24 -21.13 -6.12
C VAL A 138 -13.35 -20.08 -6.22
N SER A 139 -14.48 -20.30 -5.54
CA SER A 139 -15.55 -19.30 -5.44
C SER A 139 -15.21 -18.25 -4.37
N LEU A 140 -15.59 -16.99 -4.65
CA LEU A 140 -15.56 -15.87 -3.72
C LEU A 140 -16.97 -15.43 -3.30
N ASP A 141 -17.99 -16.23 -3.54
CA ASP A 141 -19.38 -15.87 -3.21
C ASP A 141 -19.67 -15.99 -1.70
N ASP A 142 -18.85 -16.76 -0.98
CA ASP A 142 -18.96 -17.06 0.45
C ASP A 142 -17.95 -16.32 1.33
N VAL A 143 -17.31 -15.27 0.80
CA VAL A 143 -16.40 -14.43 1.57
C VAL A 143 -17.17 -13.68 2.67
N SER A 144 -16.64 -13.70 3.88
CA SER A 144 -17.24 -13.06 5.06
C SER A 144 -16.86 -11.58 5.17
N ALA A 145 -15.75 -11.18 4.53
CA ALA A 145 -15.33 -9.80 4.36
C ALA A 145 -14.34 -9.66 3.20
N ILE A 146 -14.23 -8.45 2.67
CA ILE A 146 -13.17 -8.04 1.76
C ILE A 146 -12.44 -6.86 2.40
N ALA A 147 -11.11 -6.87 2.37
CA ALA A 147 -10.27 -5.77 2.85
C ALA A 147 -9.34 -5.31 1.72
N VAL A 148 -9.34 -4.02 1.41
CA VAL A 148 -8.56 -3.46 0.29
C VAL A 148 -7.67 -2.32 0.77
N ALA A 149 -6.39 -2.34 0.43
CA ALA A 149 -5.49 -1.23 0.70
C ALA A 149 -5.08 -0.49 -0.57
N VAL A 150 -5.06 0.84 -0.48
CA VAL A 150 -4.46 1.74 -1.47
C VAL A 150 -3.67 2.84 -0.73
N PHE A 151 -2.75 3.50 -1.44
CA PHE A 151 -2.05 4.65 -0.90
C PHE A 151 -2.86 5.94 -1.15
N ASP A 152 -3.36 6.60 -0.09
CA ASP A 152 -4.14 7.82 -0.20
C ASP A 152 -3.45 9.00 0.49
N HIS A 153 -3.20 10.07 -0.26
CA HIS A 153 -2.64 11.30 0.27
C HIS A 153 -3.68 12.17 0.97
N GLY A 154 -4.95 11.92 0.66
CA GLY A 154 -6.06 12.78 0.96
C GLY A 154 -6.17 13.96 -0.02
N ASN A 155 -7.35 14.55 -0.06
CA ASN A 155 -7.70 15.68 -0.93
C ASN A 155 -7.36 17.00 -0.24
N ALA A 156 -6.14 17.49 -0.47
CA ALA A 156 -5.70 18.75 0.10
C ALA A 156 -6.48 19.93 -0.50
N PRO A 157 -6.88 20.93 0.31
CA PRO A 157 -7.53 22.12 -0.22
C PRO A 157 -6.56 22.93 -1.11
N PRO A 158 -7.08 23.73 -2.06
CA PRO A 158 -6.24 24.50 -2.98
C PRO A 158 -5.18 25.35 -2.27
N GLY A 159 -3.93 25.24 -2.76
CA GLY A 159 -2.79 25.97 -2.21
C GLY A 159 -2.09 25.28 -1.03
N VAL A 160 -2.62 24.15 -0.52
CA VAL A 160 -1.94 23.29 0.46
C VAL A 160 -1.20 22.18 -0.28
N SER A 161 0.00 21.82 0.19
CA SER A 161 0.74 20.70 -0.40
C SER A 161 0.14 19.36 0.06
N ASP A 162 -0.13 18.45 -0.88
CA ASP A 162 -0.58 17.08 -0.57
C ASP A 162 0.36 16.35 0.39
N ARG A 163 1.67 16.64 0.30
CA ARG A 163 2.71 16.09 1.18
C ARG A 163 2.54 16.53 2.64
N GLN A 164 2.25 17.82 2.85
CA GLN A 164 1.97 18.35 4.18
C GLN A 164 0.62 17.84 4.70
N PHE A 165 -0.41 17.89 3.85
CA PHE A 165 -1.77 17.45 4.20
C PHE A 165 -1.79 15.98 4.66
N ARG A 166 -1.08 15.11 3.93
CA ARG A 166 -0.81 13.72 4.30
C ARG A 166 -0.28 13.62 5.72
N PHE A 167 0.74 14.40 6.07
CA PHE A 167 1.39 14.33 7.38
C PHE A 167 0.56 14.90 8.52
N ASP A 168 -0.21 15.95 8.26
CA ASP A 168 -1.19 16.48 9.22
C ASP A 168 -2.27 15.43 9.53
N TYR A 169 -2.74 14.71 8.49
CA TYR A 169 -3.67 13.60 8.65
C TYR A 169 -3.06 12.44 9.45
N LEU A 170 -1.84 12.01 9.12
CA LEU A 170 -1.14 10.97 9.87
C LEU A 170 -1.01 11.37 11.36
N ASP A 171 -0.64 12.61 11.65
CA ASP A 171 -0.51 13.09 13.02
C ASP A 171 -1.83 13.06 13.80
N ASP A 172 -2.90 13.61 13.20
CA ASP A 172 -4.24 13.59 13.80
C ASP A 172 -4.71 12.16 14.10
N ARG A 173 -4.53 11.23 13.15
CA ARG A 173 -4.94 9.83 13.30
C ARG A 173 -4.15 9.11 14.39
N ILE A 174 -2.83 9.26 14.42
CA ILE A 174 -1.96 8.62 15.42
C ILE A 174 -2.30 9.15 16.82
N ARG A 175 -2.54 10.45 16.97
CA ARG A 175 -2.93 11.05 18.27
C ARG A 175 -4.29 10.57 18.75
N LYS A 176 -5.26 10.37 17.85
CA LYS A 176 -6.60 9.85 18.20
C LYS A 176 -6.55 8.37 18.57
N LYS A 177 -5.77 7.58 17.86
CA LYS A 177 -5.59 6.14 18.11
C LYS A 177 -4.19 5.72 17.67
N ASN A 178 -3.31 5.53 18.64
CA ASN A 178 -1.93 5.17 18.37
C ASN A 178 -1.78 3.68 17.99
N SER A 179 -2.15 3.33 16.76
CA SER A 179 -2.05 1.99 16.20
C SER A 179 -1.93 2.04 14.68
N LEU A 180 -1.25 1.07 14.08
CA LEU A 180 -1.22 0.91 12.62
C LEU A 180 -2.60 0.60 12.03
N SER A 181 -3.48 -0.03 12.79
CA SER A 181 -4.87 -0.28 12.39
C SER A 181 -5.76 0.97 12.45
N ALA A 182 -5.28 2.09 12.99
CA ALA A 182 -6.03 3.35 13.03
C ALA A 182 -6.30 3.93 11.64
N PHE A 183 -5.62 3.42 10.61
CA PHE A 183 -5.77 3.82 9.21
C PHE A 183 -6.72 2.90 8.42
N ALA A 184 -7.41 1.98 9.08
CA ALA A 184 -8.44 1.12 8.48
C ALA A 184 -9.85 1.62 8.82
N TYR A 185 -10.76 1.47 7.86
CA TYR A 185 -12.14 1.93 7.96
C TYR A 185 -13.09 0.89 7.35
N ARG A 186 -14.30 0.77 7.90
CA ARG A 186 -15.41 0.21 7.10
C ARG A 186 -15.71 1.18 5.96
N SER A 187 -16.15 0.66 4.82
CA SER A 187 -16.51 1.49 3.66
C SER A 187 -17.53 2.60 4.00
N SER A 188 -18.42 2.37 4.96
CA SER A 188 -19.39 3.36 5.42
C SER A 188 -18.82 4.51 6.26
N ASN A 189 -17.56 4.41 6.71
CA ASN A 189 -16.93 5.31 7.68
C ASN A 189 -15.61 5.88 7.15
N ILE A 190 -15.41 5.91 5.84
CA ILE A 190 -14.24 6.52 5.20
C ILE A 190 -14.33 8.05 5.43
N PRO A 191 -13.25 8.72 5.90
CA PRO A 191 -13.23 10.16 5.98
C PRO A 191 -13.39 10.79 4.59
N GLU A 192 -14.22 11.83 4.43
CA GLU A 192 -14.47 12.49 3.13
C GLU A 192 -13.20 12.98 2.43
N ILE A 193 -12.18 13.32 3.22
CA ILE A 193 -10.87 13.74 2.71
C ILE A 193 -10.07 12.60 2.05
N MET A 194 -10.43 11.33 2.24
CA MET A 194 -9.73 10.16 1.68
C MET A 194 -10.41 9.70 0.38
N THR A 195 -10.26 10.49 -0.67
CA THR A 195 -10.99 10.35 -1.95
C THR A 195 -10.62 9.08 -2.73
N ARG A 196 -9.38 8.60 -2.60
CA ARG A 196 -8.95 7.36 -3.25
C ARG A 196 -9.47 6.12 -2.50
N LEU A 197 -9.50 6.16 -1.17
CA LEU A 197 -10.19 5.12 -0.38
C LEU A 197 -11.69 5.09 -0.71
N GLN A 198 -12.32 6.26 -0.85
CA GLN A 198 -13.72 6.36 -1.27
C GLN A 198 -13.92 5.75 -2.67
N SER A 199 -13.02 6.03 -3.61
CA SER A 199 -13.06 5.47 -4.97
C SER A 199 -12.95 3.94 -4.99
N VAL A 200 -12.22 3.34 -4.06
CA VAL A 200 -12.22 1.88 -3.87
C VAL A 200 -13.60 1.38 -3.44
N ALA A 201 -14.25 2.06 -2.48
CA ALA A 201 -15.58 1.68 -2.04
C ALA A 201 -16.64 1.86 -3.15
N ASP A 202 -16.56 2.96 -3.89
CA ASP A 202 -17.51 3.25 -4.98
C ASP A 202 -17.36 2.25 -6.14
N SER A 203 -16.12 1.92 -6.51
CA SER A 203 -15.83 0.95 -7.59
C SER A 203 -16.09 -0.50 -7.20
N ALA A 204 -16.16 -0.82 -5.90
CA ALA A 204 -16.48 -2.16 -5.43
C ALA A 204 -17.92 -2.59 -5.79
N GLY A 205 -18.84 -1.61 -5.91
CA GLY A 205 -20.25 -1.86 -6.17
C GLY A 205 -20.92 -2.73 -5.09
N ASP A 206 -21.89 -3.54 -5.51
CA ASP A 206 -22.59 -4.47 -4.62
C ASP A 206 -21.70 -5.67 -4.30
N LEU A 207 -21.18 -5.72 -3.07
CA LEU A 207 -20.41 -6.84 -2.55
C LEU A 207 -21.29 -7.80 -1.72
N PRO A 208 -20.97 -9.10 -1.68
CA PRO A 208 -21.70 -10.08 -0.86
C PRO A 208 -21.44 -9.94 0.64
N CYS A 209 -20.53 -9.04 1.05
CA CYS A 209 -20.03 -8.92 2.41
C CYS A 209 -19.56 -7.49 2.71
N PRO A 210 -19.28 -7.17 4.00
CA PRO A 210 -18.67 -5.89 4.36
C PRO A 210 -17.30 -5.66 3.70
N LEU A 211 -17.04 -4.40 3.36
CA LEU A 211 -15.76 -3.91 2.85
C LEU A 211 -15.02 -3.11 3.92
N VAL A 212 -13.75 -3.44 4.11
CA VAL A 212 -12.78 -2.64 4.89
C VAL A 212 -11.79 -2.04 3.90
N VAL A 213 -11.47 -0.75 4.07
CA VAL A 213 -10.41 -0.09 3.30
C VAL A 213 -9.31 0.41 4.23
N MET A 214 -8.07 0.45 3.76
CA MET A 214 -6.92 0.85 4.56
C MET A 214 -5.84 1.52 3.72
N ASP A 215 -4.97 2.28 4.37
CA ASP A 215 -3.71 2.71 3.78
C ASP A 215 -2.71 1.54 3.63
N THR A 216 -2.14 1.37 2.44
CA THR A 216 -1.15 0.31 2.13
C THR A 216 0.08 0.35 3.02
N ALA A 217 0.59 1.53 3.39
CA ALA A 217 1.87 1.60 4.07
C ALA A 217 1.80 1.13 5.54
N PRO A 218 0.83 1.57 6.36
CA PRO A 218 0.57 0.96 7.66
C PRO A 218 0.18 -0.51 7.55
N ALA A 219 -0.49 -0.96 6.48
CA ALA A 219 -0.83 -2.37 6.28
C ALA A 219 0.43 -3.23 6.10
N ALA A 220 1.36 -2.83 5.23
CA ALA A 220 2.62 -3.54 5.01
C ALA A 220 3.48 -3.63 6.28
N VAL A 221 3.53 -2.54 7.06
CA VAL A 221 4.25 -2.49 8.33
C VAL A 221 3.59 -3.39 9.38
N LEU A 222 2.26 -3.34 9.52
CA LEU A 222 1.50 -4.19 10.44
C LEU A 222 1.69 -5.67 10.09
N GLY A 223 1.63 -6.01 8.81
CA GLY A 223 1.92 -7.34 8.30
C GLY A 223 3.30 -7.86 8.67
N ALA A 224 4.33 -7.03 8.49
CA ALA A 224 5.70 -7.37 8.86
C ALA A 224 5.88 -7.67 10.37
N THR A 225 4.99 -7.18 11.23
CA THR A 225 5.03 -7.51 12.68
C THR A 225 4.71 -8.98 12.97
N PHE A 226 4.06 -9.69 12.05
CA PHE A 226 3.73 -11.11 12.20
C PHE A 226 4.86 -12.05 11.78
N ASP A 227 6.01 -11.53 11.32
CA ASP A 227 7.19 -12.36 11.17
C ASP A 227 7.63 -12.91 12.55
N PRO A 228 7.88 -14.23 12.71
CA PRO A 228 8.15 -14.83 14.02
C PRO A 228 9.39 -14.29 14.74
N VAL A 229 10.37 -13.75 14.03
CA VAL A 229 11.56 -13.12 14.64
C VAL A 229 11.22 -11.68 15.02
N VAL A 230 10.53 -10.95 14.14
CA VAL A 230 10.10 -9.56 14.39
C VAL A 230 9.13 -9.48 15.56
N ALA A 231 8.19 -10.41 15.67
CA ALA A 231 7.15 -10.46 16.69
C ALA A 231 7.70 -10.57 18.12
N LYS A 232 8.91 -11.13 18.30
CA LYS A 232 9.57 -11.27 19.61
C LYS A 232 10.10 -9.96 20.17
N ARG A 233 10.30 -8.95 19.32
CA ARG A 233 10.78 -7.63 19.75
C ARG A 233 9.60 -6.75 20.12
N GLU A 234 9.70 -6.07 21.23
CA GLU A 234 8.68 -5.09 21.63
C GLU A 234 8.89 -3.77 20.88
N ARG A 235 10.10 -3.21 20.97
CA ARG A 235 10.50 -2.02 20.21
C ARG A 235 11.23 -2.42 18.93
N LYS A 236 10.88 -1.79 17.81
CA LYS A 236 11.49 -2.08 16.50
C LYS A 236 11.28 -0.93 15.52
N ILE A 237 12.17 -0.81 14.54
CA ILE A 237 11.97 0.05 13.37
C ILE A 237 11.67 -0.84 12.17
N ILE A 238 10.55 -0.60 11.50
CA ILE A 238 10.14 -1.32 10.29
C ILE A 238 10.08 -0.33 9.13
N VAL A 239 10.76 -0.65 8.04
CA VAL A 239 10.82 0.15 6.82
C VAL A 239 10.19 -0.62 5.69
N ASN A 240 9.13 -0.06 5.10
CA ASN A 240 8.57 -0.52 3.83
C ASN A 240 9.24 0.26 2.69
N VAL A 241 10.09 -0.41 1.91
CA VAL A 241 10.72 0.16 0.71
C VAL A 241 9.85 -0.18 -0.50
N GLY A 242 8.82 0.64 -0.72
CA GLY A 242 7.86 0.49 -1.81
C GLY A 242 8.44 0.88 -3.17
N ASN A 243 7.63 0.73 -4.23
CA ASN A 243 8.06 1.14 -5.57
C ASN A 243 8.13 2.67 -5.70
N PHE A 244 7.14 3.37 -5.12
CA PHE A 244 6.97 4.82 -5.25
C PHE A 244 7.22 5.56 -3.93
N HIS A 245 6.81 5.01 -2.78
CA HIS A 245 7.06 5.58 -1.44
C HIS A 245 7.85 4.61 -0.56
N THR A 246 8.73 5.16 0.27
CA THR A 246 9.42 4.47 1.35
C THR A 246 8.97 5.07 2.67
N LEU A 247 8.47 4.22 3.56
CA LEU A 247 7.99 4.62 4.88
C LEU A 247 8.71 3.84 5.95
N ALA A 248 9.03 4.50 7.05
CA ALA A 248 9.57 3.85 8.23
C ALA A 248 8.71 4.18 9.45
N PHE A 249 8.35 3.16 10.21
CA PHE A 249 7.69 3.30 11.51
C PHE A 249 8.60 2.78 12.59
N ARG A 250 8.80 3.61 13.62
CA ARG A 250 9.35 3.21 14.90
C ARG A 250 8.20 2.83 15.81
N LEU A 251 8.20 1.58 16.27
CA LEU A 251 7.15 1.00 17.11
C LEU A 251 7.72 0.71 18.50
N GLY A 252 6.90 0.91 19.52
CA GLY A 252 7.16 0.48 20.90
C GLY A 252 5.89 0.03 21.62
N GLU A 253 5.96 -0.10 22.95
CA GLU A 253 4.90 -0.74 23.76
C GLU A 253 3.52 -0.09 23.56
N LYS A 254 3.51 1.23 23.36
CA LYS A 254 2.28 2.05 23.26
C LYS A 254 1.82 2.29 21.81
N GLY A 255 2.47 1.68 20.83
CA GLY A 255 2.18 1.87 19.40
C GLY A 255 3.30 2.60 18.66
N ILE A 256 2.93 3.55 17.82
CA ILE A 256 3.84 4.32 16.97
C ILE A 256 4.56 5.38 17.82
N GLU A 257 5.89 5.31 17.82
CA GLU A 257 6.81 6.24 18.49
C GLU A 257 7.33 7.32 17.52
N GLY A 258 7.34 7.02 16.22
CA GLY A 258 7.70 7.96 15.16
C GLY A 258 7.49 7.35 13.78
N VAL A 259 7.36 8.19 12.77
CA VAL A 259 7.17 7.78 11.37
C VAL A 259 7.79 8.80 10.42
N PHE A 260 8.32 8.34 9.30
CA PHE A 260 8.57 9.20 8.14
C PHE A 260 8.14 8.54 6.84
N GLU A 261 7.93 9.36 5.81
CA GLU A 261 7.55 8.93 4.47
C GLU A 261 8.28 9.78 3.44
N HIS A 262 8.87 9.11 2.45
CA HIS A 262 9.65 9.73 1.40
C HIS A 262 9.32 9.12 0.04
N HIS A 263 9.46 9.88 -1.04
CA HIS A 263 9.48 9.30 -2.38
C HIS A 263 10.70 8.39 -2.56
N THR A 264 10.48 7.14 -2.98
CA THR A 264 11.56 6.14 -3.15
C THR A 264 12.47 6.48 -4.35
N GLY A 265 11.99 7.30 -5.28
CA GLY A 265 12.80 7.81 -6.39
C GLY A 265 13.89 8.79 -5.93
N GLU A 266 13.69 9.44 -4.79
CA GLU A 266 14.52 10.56 -4.30
C GLU A 266 15.50 10.14 -3.20
N ILE A 267 15.55 8.85 -2.85
CA ILE A 267 16.44 8.31 -1.81
C ILE A 267 17.29 7.16 -2.31
N ASP A 268 18.51 7.12 -1.78
CA ASP A 268 19.43 5.98 -1.85
C ASP A 268 19.66 5.39 -0.45
N LEU A 269 20.47 4.33 -0.35
CA LEU A 269 20.73 3.67 0.93
C LEU A 269 21.40 4.60 1.96
N PRO A 270 22.48 5.34 1.66
CA PRO A 270 23.07 6.29 2.62
C PRO A 270 22.04 7.28 3.19
N LYS A 271 21.20 7.87 2.35
CA LYS A 271 20.16 8.80 2.79
C LYS A 271 19.13 8.11 3.68
N LEU A 272 18.62 6.95 3.25
CA LEU A 272 17.65 6.18 4.02
C LEU A 272 18.19 5.77 5.39
N GLU A 273 19.44 5.30 5.47
CA GLU A 273 20.09 4.97 6.76
C GLU A 273 20.24 6.21 7.64
N GLY A 274 20.57 7.38 7.07
CA GLY A 274 20.64 8.64 7.79
C GLY A 274 19.31 9.03 8.43
N LEU A 275 18.21 8.92 7.67
CA LEU A 275 16.85 9.19 8.17
C LEU A 275 16.44 8.19 9.27
N ILE A 276 16.75 6.90 9.10
CA ILE A 276 16.46 5.87 10.11
C ILE A 276 17.25 6.11 11.40
N ARG A 277 18.50 6.58 11.32
CA ARG A 277 19.29 6.95 12.50
C ARG A 277 18.67 8.11 13.25
N LYS A 278 18.28 9.19 12.55
CA LYS A 278 17.57 10.30 13.18
C LYS A 278 16.23 9.87 13.80
N LEU A 279 15.49 8.97 13.15
CA LEU A 279 14.25 8.38 13.68
C LEU A 279 14.52 7.60 14.98
N ALA A 280 15.62 6.85 15.01
CA ALA A 280 16.05 6.09 16.18
C ALA A 280 16.51 7.02 17.33
N ASP A 281 17.27 8.07 17.02
CA ASP A 281 17.77 9.04 18.00
C ASP A 281 16.66 9.95 18.55
N GLY A 282 15.48 9.96 17.92
CA GLY A 282 14.37 10.84 18.26
C GLY A 282 14.59 12.29 17.82
N SER A 283 15.55 12.52 16.93
CA SER A 283 15.95 13.84 16.44
C SER A 283 15.49 14.13 15.01
N LEU A 284 14.70 13.23 14.40
CA LEU A 284 14.20 13.42 13.04
C LEU A 284 13.16 14.53 13.00
N GLU A 285 13.42 15.58 12.23
CA GLU A 285 12.51 16.68 12.03
C GLU A 285 11.70 16.52 10.74
N HIS A 286 10.51 17.10 10.67
CA HIS A 286 9.69 17.13 9.45
C HIS A 286 10.49 17.65 8.24
N GLN A 287 11.27 18.71 8.48
CA GLN A 287 12.05 19.39 7.44
C GLN A 287 13.16 18.52 6.84
N ASP A 288 13.73 17.60 7.62
CA ASP A 288 14.76 16.66 7.15
C ASP A 288 14.27 15.79 5.98
N VAL A 289 12.95 15.60 5.88
CA VAL A 289 12.30 14.79 4.87
C VAL A 289 11.58 15.67 3.84
N PHE A 290 10.86 16.69 4.29
CA PHE A 290 10.03 17.52 3.42
C PHE A 290 10.83 18.36 2.42
N ASP A 291 11.95 18.95 2.84
CA ASP A 291 12.83 19.74 1.97
C ASP A 291 13.59 18.88 0.98
N ASP A 292 13.74 17.59 1.29
CA ASP A 292 14.39 16.62 0.43
C ASP A 292 13.39 15.91 -0.50
N MET A 293 12.28 16.58 -0.81
CA MET A 293 11.21 16.07 -1.69
C MET A 293 10.43 14.89 -1.10
N GLY A 294 10.59 14.54 0.18
CA GLY A 294 9.73 13.58 0.89
C GLY A 294 8.44 14.21 1.43
N HIS A 295 7.62 13.43 2.13
CA HIS A 295 6.33 13.89 2.67
C HIS A 295 6.46 14.50 4.06
N GLY A 296 7.32 13.94 4.91
CA GLY A 296 7.60 14.48 6.23
C GLY A 296 8.05 13.43 7.23
N ALA A 297 8.16 13.88 8.48
CA ALA A 297 8.41 13.04 9.64
C ALA A 297 7.59 13.49 10.86
N LEU A 298 7.23 12.54 11.72
CA LEU A 298 6.53 12.75 13.00
C LEU A 298 7.27 11.98 14.10
N MET A 299 7.48 12.62 15.25
CA MET A 299 8.09 12.02 16.44
C MET A 299 7.16 12.21 17.65
N TYR A 300 6.93 11.13 18.39
CA TYR A 300 6.06 11.08 19.58
C TYR A 300 6.82 10.76 20.87
N THR A 301 8.12 10.54 20.77
CA THR A 301 9.02 10.29 21.90
C THR A 301 10.40 10.88 21.61
N GLY A 302 11.05 11.38 22.66
CA GLY A 302 12.46 11.78 22.63
C GLY A 302 13.41 10.69 23.14
N GLU A 303 12.89 9.50 23.46
CA GLU A 303 13.73 8.39 23.89
C GLU A 303 14.61 7.89 22.74
N VAL A 304 15.84 7.52 23.03
CA VAL A 304 16.76 6.96 22.03
C VAL A 304 16.44 5.47 21.82
N PHE A 305 16.37 5.05 20.56
CA PHE A 305 16.36 3.66 20.14
C PHE A 305 17.80 3.26 19.81
N GLU A 306 18.40 2.38 20.62
CA GLU A 306 19.80 1.99 20.44
C GLU A 306 19.96 0.86 19.43
N PHE A 307 20.83 1.06 18.43
CA PHE A 307 21.25 0.03 17.49
C PHE A 307 22.40 -0.83 18.00
N GLY A 308 22.63 -1.98 17.36
CA GLY A 308 23.80 -2.84 17.58
C GLY A 308 23.75 -3.73 18.83
N ARG A 309 22.64 -3.72 19.58
CA ARG A 309 22.42 -4.62 20.73
C ARG A 309 21.83 -5.98 20.33
N ASP A 310 21.12 -6.03 19.22
CA ASP A 310 20.39 -7.21 18.76
C ASP A 310 20.95 -7.79 17.45
N ASP A 311 20.38 -8.92 17.02
CA ASP A 311 20.73 -9.62 15.77
C ASP A 311 20.51 -8.79 14.50
N PHE A 312 19.74 -7.69 14.56
CA PHE A 312 19.48 -6.78 13.44
C PHE A 312 19.08 -5.40 13.97
N ASP A 313 19.29 -4.37 13.18
CA ASP A 313 18.97 -2.98 13.52
C ASP A 313 17.60 -2.55 13.01
N VAL A 314 17.25 -2.96 11.78
CA VAL A 314 16.06 -2.50 11.09
C VAL A 314 15.34 -3.66 10.40
N VAL A 315 14.02 -3.70 10.50
CA VAL A 315 13.19 -4.63 9.74
C VAL A 315 12.86 -4.00 8.40
N VAL A 316 13.03 -4.74 7.31
CA VAL A 316 12.80 -4.28 5.94
C VAL A 316 11.71 -5.14 5.28
N THR A 317 10.73 -4.48 4.67
CA THR A 317 9.71 -5.08 3.81
C THR A 317 9.60 -4.30 2.50
N GLY A 318 8.86 -4.83 1.53
CA GLY A 318 8.54 -4.17 0.26
C GLY A 318 9.39 -4.61 -0.94
N PRO A 319 8.95 -4.27 -2.16
CA PRO A 319 9.55 -4.74 -3.40
C PRO A 319 10.94 -4.17 -3.69
N ARG A 320 11.25 -2.95 -3.21
CA ARG A 320 12.54 -2.28 -3.44
C ARG A 320 13.55 -2.51 -2.31
N ARG A 321 13.31 -3.52 -1.45
CA ARG A 321 14.21 -3.94 -0.35
C ARG A 321 15.65 -4.21 -0.77
N SER A 322 15.91 -4.51 -2.04
CA SER A 322 17.27 -4.69 -2.56
C SER A 322 18.15 -3.45 -2.37
N MET A 323 17.57 -2.28 -2.10
CA MET A 323 18.28 -1.09 -1.63
C MET A 323 19.19 -1.39 -0.42
N PHE A 324 18.77 -2.29 0.47
CA PHE A 324 19.55 -2.75 1.63
C PHE A 324 20.50 -3.92 1.31
N GLN A 325 20.50 -4.48 0.10
CA GLN A 325 21.33 -5.62 -0.28
C GLN A 325 22.63 -5.16 -0.96
N THR A 326 23.54 -4.55 -0.19
CA THR A 326 24.90 -4.23 -0.63
C THR A 326 25.84 -5.43 -0.51
N ALA A 327 26.99 -5.39 -1.21
CA ALA A 327 28.02 -6.42 -1.10
C ALA A 327 28.52 -6.60 0.34
N ASP A 328 28.61 -5.51 1.10
CA ASP A 328 29.01 -5.52 2.52
C ASP A 328 27.94 -6.19 3.41
N ASN A 329 26.65 -5.96 3.13
CA ASN A 329 25.56 -6.61 3.88
C ASN A 329 25.45 -8.12 3.60
N ARG A 330 25.91 -8.60 2.44
CA ARG A 330 26.01 -10.04 2.14
C ARG A 330 27.11 -10.74 2.97
N LEU A 331 28.16 -10.03 3.34
CA LEU A 331 29.24 -10.56 4.20
C LEU A 331 28.86 -10.52 5.68
N LEU A 332 28.05 -9.56 6.11
CA LEU A 332 27.51 -9.47 7.48
C LEU A 332 26.50 -10.59 7.77
N THR A 333 25.60 -10.87 6.82
CA THR A 333 24.62 -11.97 6.92
C THR A 333 25.26 -13.36 6.94
N ALA A 334 26.47 -13.51 6.40
CA ALA A 334 27.21 -14.78 6.37
C ALA A 334 28.01 -15.08 7.65
N ASN A 335 28.34 -14.06 8.47
CA ASN A 335 29.39 -14.19 9.50
C ASN A 335 28.95 -13.90 10.95
N ASN A 336 27.65 -13.67 11.23
CA ASN A 336 27.10 -13.49 12.59
C ASN A 336 27.93 -12.53 13.49
N ARG A 337 28.48 -11.44 12.94
CA ARG A 337 29.17 -10.42 13.74
C ARG A 337 28.30 -9.18 13.87
N PRO A 338 27.80 -8.84 15.07
CA PRO A 338 27.03 -7.62 15.27
C PRO A 338 28.00 -6.46 15.50
N SER A 339 27.94 -5.46 14.64
CA SER A 339 27.43 -4.16 15.07
C SER A 339 27.53 -3.17 13.90
N SER A 340 26.47 -2.41 13.69
CA SER A 340 26.51 -1.18 12.91
C SER A 340 27.54 -0.17 13.44
N ALA A 341 28.00 -0.33 14.69
CA ALA A 341 29.10 0.42 15.29
C ALA A 341 30.47 0.14 14.64
N VAL A 342 30.66 -1.00 13.97
CA VAL A 342 31.93 -1.36 13.30
C VAL A 342 31.89 -1.04 11.80
N SER A 343 30.76 -1.22 11.12
CA SER A 343 30.64 -1.01 9.66
C SER A 343 30.08 0.37 9.26
N GLY A 344 29.47 1.11 10.20
CA GLY A 344 28.71 2.34 9.92
C GLY A 344 27.37 2.11 9.21
N ARG A 345 27.04 0.88 8.80
CA ARG A 345 25.81 0.49 8.09
C ARG A 345 24.81 -0.14 9.04
N LEU A 346 23.52 0.08 8.82
CA LEU A 346 22.45 -0.60 9.56
C LEU A 346 22.39 -2.07 9.11
N HIS A 347 22.21 -2.98 10.06
CA HIS A 347 22.00 -4.40 9.75
C HIS A 347 20.51 -4.69 9.46
N PRO A 348 20.11 -4.96 8.20
CA PRO A 348 18.72 -5.20 7.86
C PRO A 348 18.28 -6.64 8.18
N TYR A 349 17.05 -6.81 8.64
CA TYR A 349 16.33 -8.08 8.66
C TYR A 349 15.15 -8.01 7.70
N PHE A 350 15.09 -8.92 6.74
CA PHE A 350 14.05 -8.94 5.72
C PHE A 350 12.86 -9.77 6.23
N ALA A 351 11.77 -9.11 6.63
CA ALA A 351 10.60 -9.78 7.20
C ALA A 351 9.88 -10.66 6.18
N THR A 352 9.58 -11.89 6.57
CA THR A 352 8.81 -12.85 5.76
C THR A 352 7.67 -13.43 6.60
N PRO A 353 6.66 -12.62 6.96
CA PRO A 353 5.49 -13.10 7.70
C PRO A 353 4.86 -14.27 6.93
N PHE A 354 4.63 -15.39 7.61
CA PHE A 354 4.09 -16.62 7.03
C PHE A 354 4.81 -17.06 5.73
N GLY A 355 6.11 -16.79 5.63
CA GLY A 355 6.97 -17.20 4.52
C GLY A 355 6.92 -16.31 3.28
N ASP A 356 6.15 -15.21 3.26
CA ASP A 356 6.04 -14.35 2.08
C ASP A 356 6.00 -12.86 2.41
N MET A 357 7.07 -12.15 2.05
CA MET A 357 7.17 -10.70 2.23
C MET A 357 6.19 -9.92 1.36
N MET A 358 5.91 -10.37 0.12
CA MET A 358 5.08 -9.60 -0.80
C MET A 358 3.63 -9.54 -0.33
N ILE A 359 3.19 -10.55 0.44
CA ILE A 359 1.84 -10.60 1.02
C ILE A 359 1.79 -9.94 2.42
N ALA A 360 2.88 -9.29 2.88
CA ALA A 360 2.87 -8.62 4.19
C ALA A 360 1.69 -7.63 4.32
N GLY A 361 1.44 -6.77 3.33
CA GLY A 361 0.31 -5.84 3.39
C GLY A 361 -1.05 -6.51 3.52
N CYS A 362 -1.25 -7.66 2.87
CA CYS A 362 -2.44 -8.48 3.04
C CYS A 362 -2.61 -9.02 4.47
N PHE A 363 -1.53 -9.47 5.13
CA PHE A 363 -1.62 -9.89 6.53
C PHE A 363 -1.92 -8.72 7.48
N GLY A 364 -1.39 -7.53 7.19
CA GLY A 364 -1.74 -6.32 7.92
C GLY A 364 -3.21 -5.92 7.72
N LEU A 365 -3.71 -5.99 6.49
CA LEU A 365 -5.12 -5.82 6.17
C LEU A 365 -6.01 -6.80 6.93
N LEU A 366 -5.62 -8.08 6.95
CA LEU A 366 -6.35 -9.13 7.67
C LEU A 366 -6.43 -8.81 9.18
N ALA A 367 -5.31 -8.40 9.78
CA ALA A 367 -5.25 -7.99 11.18
C ALA A 367 -6.10 -6.74 11.47
N ALA A 368 -6.04 -5.73 10.59
CA ALA A 368 -6.85 -4.52 10.74
C ALA A 368 -8.35 -4.81 10.55
N ALA A 369 -8.72 -5.67 9.61
CA ALA A 369 -10.10 -6.09 9.38
C ALA A 369 -10.68 -6.78 10.62
N ALA A 370 -9.91 -7.62 11.31
CA ALA A 370 -10.31 -8.24 12.57
C ALA A 370 -10.64 -7.20 13.67
N GLU A 371 -9.93 -6.07 13.70
CA GLU A 371 -10.21 -5.02 14.66
C GLU A 371 -11.45 -4.19 14.29
N ILE A 372 -11.69 -4.00 12.98
CA ILE A 372 -12.83 -3.24 12.45
C ILE A 372 -14.13 -4.07 12.41
N LEU A 373 -14.01 -5.39 12.32
CA LEU A 373 -15.09 -6.38 12.27
C LEU A 373 -14.94 -7.38 13.42
N PRO A 374 -15.38 -7.01 14.65
CA PRO A 374 -15.14 -7.82 15.85
C PRO A 374 -15.63 -9.27 15.76
N ASP A 375 -16.70 -9.52 14.99
CA ASP A 375 -17.27 -10.87 14.80
C ASP A 375 -16.29 -11.82 14.08
N LEU A 376 -15.30 -11.29 13.36
CA LEU A 376 -14.27 -12.07 12.67
C LEU A 376 -12.98 -12.19 13.50
N ALA A 377 -12.88 -11.44 14.61
CA ALA A 377 -11.62 -11.20 15.30
C ALA A 377 -10.99 -12.46 15.91
N GLU A 378 -11.80 -13.27 16.58
CA GLU A 378 -11.29 -14.47 17.27
C GLU A 378 -10.59 -15.42 16.30
N ALA A 379 -11.25 -15.74 15.18
CA ALA A 379 -10.69 -16.64 14.18
C ALA A 379 -9.43 -16.06 13.52
N VAL A 380 -9.46 -14.78 13.15
CA VAL A 380 -8.32 -14.13 12.48
C VAL A 380 -7.12 -13.98 13.41
N ILE A 381 -7.32 -13.44 14.62
CA ILE A 381 -6.23 -13.25 15.60
C ILE A 381 -5.67 -14.61 16.03
N GLY A 382 -6.53 -15.62 16.16
CA GLY A 382 -6.11 -17.00 16.42
C GLY A 382 -5.14 -17.51 15.36
N SER A 383 -5.45 -17.33 14.08
CA SER A 383 -4.58 -17.73 12.96
C SER A 383 -3.29 -16.90 12.90
N LEU A 384 -3.36 -15.58 13.08
CA LEU A 384 -2.19 -14.70 13.02
C LEU A 384 -1.19 -14.92 14.19
N ARG A 385 -1.66 -15.43 15.33
CA ARG A 385 -0.82 -15.68 16.53
C ARG A 385 -0.40 -17.13 16.71
N SER A 386 -1.00 -18.07 15.99
CA SER A 386 -0.66 -19.49 16.12
C SER A 386 0.67 -19.79 15.44
N GLY A 387 1.76 -19.73 16.21
CA GLY A 387 3.11 -20.09 15.74
C GLY A 387 3.32 -21.59 15.45
N ARG A 388 2.26 -22.42 15.58
CA ARG A 388 2.19 -23.80 15.12
C ARG A 388 0.89 -23.93 14.36
N GLY A 389 0.97 -24.16 13.05
CA GLY A 389 -0.18 -24.46 12.23
C GLY A 389 -1.01 -25.60 12.81
N ARG A 390 -2.31 -25.61 12.52
CA ARG A 390 -3.22 -26.70 12.86
C ARG A 390 -2.77 -28.01 12.22
N GLY A 391 -1.91 -27.96 11.19
CA GLY A 391 -1.42 -29.14 10.49
C GLY A 391 -2.50 -29.80 9.63
N VAL A 392 -3.55 -29.03 9.31
CA VAL A 392 -4.66 -29.47 8.46
C VAL A 392 -4.20 -29.28 7.03
N ALA A 393 -4.12 -30.38 6.29
CA ALA A 393 -3.81 -30.28 4.88
C ALA A 393 -5.02 -29.73 4.11
N PRO A 394 -4.82 -29.04 2.98
CA PRO A 394 -5.93 -28.46 2.22
C PRO A 394 -7.03 -29.44 1.82
N TRP A 395 -6.70 -30.71 1.61
CA TRP A 395 -7.65 -31.78 1.25
C TRP A 395 -8.37 -32.42 2.46
N ASP A 396 -7.99 -32.08 3.70
CA ASP A 396 -8.65 -32.59 4.90
C ASP A 396 -9.91 -31.79 5.26
N ASN A 397 -10.19 -30.71 4.52
CA ASN A 397 -11.30 -29.77 4.73
C ASN A 397 -12.40 -29.85 3.66
N GLU A 398 -12.40 -30.88 2.81
CA GLU A 398 -13.46 -31.11 1.81
C GLU A 398 -14.79 -31.62 2.40
#